data_AF-A0A133YMC1-F1
#
_entry.id   AF-A0A133YMC1-F1
#
_cell.length_a   1.000
_cell.length_b   1.000
_cell.length_c   1.000
_cell.angle_alpha   90.00
_cell.angle_beta   90.00
_cell.angle_gamma   90.00
#
_symmetry.space_group_name_H-M   'P 1'
#
loop_
_entity.id
_entity.type
_entity.pdbx_description
1 polymer ?
#
loop_
_entity_poly.entity_id
_entity_poly.type
_entity_poly.pdbx_seq_one_letter_code
_entity_poly.pdbx_strand_id
1 'polypeptide(L)'
;DALKAEIIKSHKEEVLKKSLKEAKEKAKEELRKEGITSKLFLDKIDLAKTKEGVDALKAEIIKSHKEEVLKKIKEEAKKHVDLKNLPDKVKELAKKDIDNAITVDDVKDIVSRVDVMDRKLSEKSLKEAKEKAKEELRKEGITSKLFLDKIDLAKTKEGVDALKAEIIKSHKEEVLKKTKELEALKAKLEALKIKLKELKAKLEALKAKKLKKSNSVDTFKSGYMMDRTPFMLFALSTSNENNVENLQNEINGTKNQIEDLEKQIKDLEKQIEDLTKEDPAPVPNPNPVPNPMPNPNPAPNPAPEADKEAEKKAKELQETKEKAIAELKEASIEDKESIAKINACKSVEEVNKVKENLLSEKKAKELQEAKEKAIAELKEASIEDEESIAKINACKSIEEVNEVKEDLLKQKKGIVVKKKKQNTPNTSIAGASLATTIVSLAGAIMIKRKRR
;
A
#
# COMPACT_ATOMS: atom_id res chain seq x y z
N ASP A 1 -66.15 85.03 -28.76
CA ASP A 1 -65.26 84.49 -27.71
C ASP A 1 -65.67 83.15 -27.13
N ALA A 2 -66.95 82.91 -26.80
CA ALA A 2 -67.42 81.61 -26.29
C ALA A 2 -67.08 80.41 -27.19
N LEU A 3 -67.32 80.52 -28.50
CA LEU A 3 -67.03 79.49 -29.51
C LEU A 3 -65.53 79.12 -29.59
N LYS A 4 -64.63 80.11 -29.44
CA LYS A 4 -63.17 79.87 -29.42
C LYS A 4 -62.74 79.14 -28.15
N ALA A 5 -63.32 79.47 -27.00
CA ALA A 5 -63.02 78.79 -25.73
C ALA A 5 -63.46 77.32 -25.74
N GLU A 6 -64.60 77.03 -26.36
CA GLU A 6 -65.13 75.67 -26.48
C GLU A 6 -64.31 74.78 -27.43
N ILE A 7 -63.86 75.31 -28.56
CA ILE A 7 -62.95 74.62 -29.48
C ILE A 7 -61.62 74.31 -28.79
N ILE A 8 -61.01 75.28 -28.08
CA ILE A 8 -59.76 75.07 -27.34
C ILE A 8 -59.92 74.00 -26.25
N LYS A 9 -61.06 74.00 -25.54
CA LYS A 9 -61.38 72.99 -24.52
C LYS A 9 -61.49 71.59 -25.14
N SER A 10 -62.20 71.46 -26.25
CA SER A 10 -62.36 70.17 -26.96
C SER A 10 -61.04 69.60 -27.47
N HIS A 11 -60.18 70.45 -28.05
CA HIS A 11 -58.88 70.05 -28.57
C HIS A 11 -57.93 69.63 -27.43
N LYS A 12 -57.98 70.33 -26.29
CA LYS A 12 -57.21 69.98 -25.10
C LYS A 12 -57.65 68.64 -24.51
N GLU A 13 -58.95 68.35 -24.50
CA GLU A 13 -59.48 67.04 -24.08
C GLU A 13 -59.05 65.90 -25.02
N GLU A 14 -59.02 66.12 -26.33
CA GLU A 14 -58.62 65.11 -27.31
C GLU A 14 -57.14 64.76 -27.19
N VAL A 15 -56.27 65.76 -27.02
CA VAL A 15 -54.83 65.59 -26.75
C VAL A 15 -54.59 64.86 -25.42
N LEU A 16 -55.37 65.16 -24.38
CA LEU A 16 -55.33 64.44 -23.10
C LEU A 16 -55.76 62.97 -23.25
N LYS A 17 -56.80 62.68 -24.03
CA LYS A 17 -57.25 61.30 -24.30
C LYS A 17 -56.21 60.48 -25.07
N LYS A 18 -55.57 61.07 -26.07
CA LYS A 18 -54.53 60.40 -26.87
C LYS A 18 -53.28 60.09 -26.04
N SER A 19 -52.78 61.08 -25.30
CA SER A 19 -51.63 60.91 -24.40
C SER A 19 -51.89 59.89 -23.27
N LEU A 20 -53.12 59.81 -22.76
CA LEU A 20 -53.50 58.79 -21.76
C LEU A 20 -53.50 57.38 -22.36
N LYS A 21 -54.01 57.19 -23.58
CA LYS A 21 -53.97 55.88 -24.27
C LYS A 21 -52.53 55.40 -24.50
N GLU A 22 -51.66 56.29 -24.96
CA GLU A 22 -50.24 55.96 -25.15
C GLU A 22 -49.54 55.61 -23.83
N ALA A 23 -49.85 56.31 -22.74
CA ALA A 23 -49.31 56.01 -21.42
C ALA A 23 -49.76 54.62 -20.91
N LYS A 24 -51.02 54.25 -21.14
CA LYS A 24 -51.55 52.92 -20.76
C LYS A 24 -50.86 51.79 -21.53
N GLU A 25 -50.69 51.93 -22.84
CA GLU A 25 -50.01 50.90 -23.64
C GLU A 25 -48.53 50.74 -23.23
N LYS A 26 -47.80 51.85 -23.01
CA LYS A 26 -46.43 51.79 -22.48
C LYS A 26 -46.35 51.09 -21.13
N ALA A 27 -47.25 51.42 -20.21
CA ALA A 27 -47.29 50.79 -18.89
C ALA A 27 -47.55 49.27 -18.98
N LYS A 28 -48.46 48.82 -19.86
CA LYS A 28 -48.70 47.39 -20.10
C LYS A 28 -47.47 46.69 -20.70
N GLU A 29 -46.75 47.35 -21.61
CA GLU A 29 -45.53 46.79 -22.20
C GLU A 29 -44.42 46.62 -21.15
N GLU A 30 -44.24 47.60 -20.26
CA GLU A 30 -43.29 47.51 -19.15
C GLU A 30 -43.68 46.42 -18.13
N LEU A 31 -44.96 46.30 -17.78
CA LEU A 31 -45.45 45.19 -16.94
C LEU A 31 -45.15 43.83 -17.57
N ARG A 32 -45.36 43.68 -18.88
CA ARG A 32 -45.02 42.45 -19.62
C ARG A 32 -43.52 42.16 -19.62
N LYS A 33 -42.66 43.18 -19.72
CA LYS A 33 -41.19 43.04 -19.62
C LYS A 33 -40.76 42.52 -18.25
N GLU A 34 -41.46 42.92 -17.19
CA GLU A 34 -41.27 42.40 -15.83
C GLU A 34 -41.98 41.05 -15.58
N GLY A 35 -42.52 40.40 -16.62
CA GLY A 35 -43.18 39.09 -16.54
C GLY A 35 -44.64 39.13 -16.06
N ILE A 36 -45.21 40.32 -15.85
CA ILE A 36 -46.57 40.52 -15.33
C ILE A 36 -47.56 40.52 -16.50
N THR A 37 -48.08 39.35 -16.84
CA THR A 37 -49.00 39.14 -17.98
C THR A 37 -50.44 38.91 -17.56
N SER A 38 -50.72 38.85 -16.25
CA SER A 38 -52.08 38.59 -15.74
C SER A 38 -53.05 39.67 -16.18
N LYS A 39 -54.17 39.22 -16.78
CA LYS A 39 -55.25 40.08 -17.29
C LYS A 39 -55.77 41.05 -16.22
N LEU A 40 -55.84 40.58 -14.98
CA LEU A 40 -56.29 41.37 -13.82
C LEU A 40 -55.45 42.63 -13.57
N PHE A 41 -54.14 42.59 -13.82
CA PHE A 41 -53.27 43.76 -13.66
C PHE A 41 -53.32 44.68 -14.88
N LEU A 42 -53.45 44.10 -16.08
CA LEU A 42 -53.58 44.87 -17.33
C LEU A 42 -54.91 45.66 -17.36
N ASP A 43 -56.00 45.05 -16.91
CA ASP A 43 -57.33 45.68 -16.84
C ASP A 43 -57.34 46.84 -15.82
N LYS A 44 -56.60 46.73 -14.71
CA LYS A 44 -56.44 47.82 -13.73
C LYS A 44 -55.78 49.07 -14.35
N ILE A 45 -54.81 48.89 -15.24
CA ILE A 45 -54.19 49.99 -15.98
C ILE A 45 -55.20 50.66 -16.94
N ASP A 46 -56.06 49.87 -17.57
CA ASP A 46 -57.11 50.38 -18.47
C ASP A 46 -58.17 51.22 -17.75
N LEU A 47 -58.41 50.96 -16.45
CA LEU A 47 -59.35 51.73 -15.63
C LEU A 47 -58.82 53.08 -15.14
N ALA A 48 -57.51 53.34 -15.25
CA ALA A 48 -56.91 54.59 -14.79
C ALA A 48 -57.42 55.80 -15.62
N LYS A 49 -57.72 56.92 -14.93
CA LYS A 49 -58.29 58.13 -15.56
C LYS A 49 -57.25 59.20 -15.89
N THR A 50 -56.07 59.15 -15.27
CA THR A 50 -55.00 60.13 -15.44
C THR A 50 -53.68 59.44 -15.72
N LYS A 51 -52.72 60.18 -16.29
CA LYS A 51 -51.38 59.65 -16.57
C LYS A 51 -50.63 59.33 -15.28
N GLU A 52 -50.72 60.19 -14.26
CA GLU A 52 -50.09 59.91 -12.96
C GLU A 52 -50.65 58.64 -12.31
N GLY A 53 -51.97 58.40 -12.46
CA GLY A 53 -52.62 57.20 -11.96
C GLY A 53 -52.12 55.92 -12.64
N VAL A 54 -51.83 55.97 -13.95
CA VAL A 54 -51.24 54.84 -14.69
C VAL A 54 -49.84 54.52 -14.16
N ASP A 55 -48.98 55.53 -13.99
CA ASP A 55 -47.61 55.34 -13.54
C ASP A 55 -47.53 54.86 -12.08
N ALA A 56 -48.39 55.38 -11.20
CA ALA A 56 -48.50 54.93 -9.81
C ALA A 56 -48.95 53.46 -9.72
N LEU A 57 -50.01 53.08 -10.44
CA LEU A 57 -50.50 51.70 -10.48
C LEU A 57 -49.45 50.73 -11.01
N LYS A 58 -48.73 51.11 -12.08
CA LYS A 58 -47.64 50.31 -12.63
C LYS A 58 -46.55 50.05 -11.59
N ALA A 59 -46.09 51.09 -10.90
CA ALA A 59 -45.04 50.98 -9.88
C ALA A 59 -45.48 50.08 -8.71
N GLU A 60 -46.72 50.23 -8.25
CA GLU A 60 -47.30 49.41 -7.20
C GLU A 60 -47.39 47.93 -7.62
N ILE A 61 -47.91 47.66 -8.82
CA ILE A 61 -48.03 46.29 -9.37
C ILE A 61 -46.65 45.63 -9.47
N ILE A 62 -45.63 46.33 -10.00
CA ILE A 62 -44.27 45.79 -10.11
C ILE A 62 -43.69 45.49 -8.72
N LYS A 63 -43.87 46.39 -7.75
CA LYS A 63 -43.40 46.20 -6.39
C LYS A 63 -44.03 44.98 -5.72
N SER A 64 -45.37 44.88 -5.76
CA SER A 64 -46.09 43.75 -5.18
C SER A 64 -45.73 42.42 -5.84
N HIS A 65 -45.55 42.40 -7.16
CA HIS A 65 -45.13 41.20 -7.87
C HIS A 65 -43.73 40.73 -7.45
N LYS A 66 -42.77 41.67 -7.36
CA LYS A 66 -41.40 41.38 -6.89
C LYS A 66 -41.39 40.83 -5.46
N GLU A 67 -42.21 41.38 -4.58
CA GLU A 67 -42.39 40.89 -3.20
C GLU A 67 -42.99 39.47 -3.16
N GLU A 68 -43.98 39.17 -4.01
CA GLU A 68 -44.60 37.85 -4.08
C GLU A 68 -43.64 36.79 -4.61
N VAL A 69 -42.90 37.11 -5.69
CA VAL A 69 -41.87 36.23 -6.27
C VAL A 69 -40.77 35.94 -5.23
N LEU A 70 -40.29 36.96 -4.52
CA LEU A 70 -39.28 36.80 -3.48
C LEU A 70 -39.78 35.90 -2.35
N LYS A 71 -41.02 36.05 -1.88
CA LYS A 71 -41.61 35.17 -0.85
C LYS A 71 -41.64 33.70 -1.28
N LYS A 72 -42.06 33.41 -2.52
CA LYS A 72 -42.08 32.03 -3.04
C LYS A 72 -40.68 31.42 -3.09
N ILE A 73 -39.71 32.19 -3.58
CA ILE A 73 -38.30 31.76 -3.67
C ILE A 73 -37.71 31.52 -2.28
N LYS A 74 -38.01 32.36 -1.29
CA LYS A 74 -37.57 32.15 0.11
C LYS A 74 -38.10 30.83 0.68
N GLU A 75 -39.38 30.54 0.48
CA GLU A 75 -39.99 29.29 0.97
C GLU A 75 -39.40 28.04 0.29
N GLU A 76 -39.14 28.11 -1.02
CA GLU A 76 -38.46 27.02 -1.75
C GLU A 76 -37.00 26.85 -1.29
N ALA A 77 -36.28 27.95 -1.09
CA ALA A 77 -34.91 27.93 -0.57
C ALA A 77 -34.83 27.32 0.83
N LYS A 78 -35.78 27.63 1.73
CA LYS A 78 -35.84 27.01 3.07
C LYS A 78 -36.02 25.49 3.00
N LYS A 79 -36.91 25.00 2.13
CA LYS A 79 -37.11 23.56 1.90
C LYS A 79 -35.83 22.90 1.35
N HIS A 80 -35.13 23.57 0.45
CA HIS A 80 -33.84 23.09 -0.06
C HIS A 80 -32.80 22.95 1.04
N VAL A 81 -32.70 23.93 1.96
CA VAL A 81 -31.80 23.87 3.12
C VAL A 81 -32.14 22.69 4.06
N ASP A 82 -33.42 22.37 4.24
CA ASP A 82 -33.86 21.27 5.10
C ASP A 82 -33.39 19.90 4.63
N LEU A 83 -33.36 19.69 3.31
CA LEU A 83 -32.95 18.43 2.68
C LEU A 83 -31.44 18.15 2.76
N LYS A 84 -30.64 19.14 3.15
CA LYS A 84 -29.18 19.05 3.17
C LYS A 84 -28.66 18.41 4.45
N ASN A 85 -27.50 17.79 4.40
CA ASN A 85 -26.93 17.07 5.52
C ASN A 85 -26.07 17.99 6.41
N LEU A 86 -26.65 19.11 6.85
CA LEU A 86 -25.98 20.09 7.72
C LEU A 86 -26.46 19.99 9.18
N PRO A 87 -25.65 20.47 10.15
CA PRO A 87 -26.08 20.63 11.52
C PRO A 87 -27.27 21.60 11.63
N ASP A 88 -28.18 21.35 12.58
CA ASP A 88 -29.41 22.14 12.77
C ASP A 88 -29.13 23.63 12.96
N LYS A 89 -28.10 23.99 13.75
CA LYS A 89 -27.68 25.39 13.94
C LYS A 89 -27.32 26.10 12.63
N VAL A 90 -26.72 25.38 11.68
CA VAL A 90 -26.35 25.94 10.37
C VAL A 90 -27.57 26.09 9.48
N LYS A 91 -28.50 25.11 9.54
CA LYS A 91 -29.79 25.19 8.84
C LYS A 91 -30.62 26.38 9.35
N GLU A 92 -30.71 26.55 10.66
CA GLU A 92 -31.41 27.68 11.28
C GLU A 92 -30.80 29.02 10.87
N LEU A 93 -29.47 29.14 10.89
CA LEU A 93 -28.78 30.36 10.45
C LEU A 93 -29.05 30.66 8.98
N ALA A 94 -28.96 29.66 8.10
CA ALA A 94 -29.25 29.82 6.68
C ALA A 94 -30.71 30.23 6.44
N LYS A 95 -31.68 29.65 7.17
CA LYS A 95 -33.08 30.06 7.10
C LYS A 95 -33.29 31.51 7.53
N LYS A 96 -32.61 31.94 8.60
CA LYS A 96 -32.65 33.33 9.06
C LYS A 96 -32.06 34.30 8.03
N ASP A 97 -30.95 33.92 7.39
CA ASP A 97 -30.35 34.73 6.32
C ASP A 97 -31.27 34.80 5.09
N ILE A 98 -31.96 33.71 4.73
CA ILE A 98 -32.96 33.68 3.66
C ILE A 98 -34.14 34.59 4.00
N ASP A 99 -34.61 34.58 5.25
CA ASP A 99 -35.69 35.48 5.69
C ASP A 99 -35.28 36.95 5.59
N ASN A 100 -34.03 37.28 5.92
CA ASN A 100 -33.49 38.64 5.86
C ASN A 100 -33.11 39.10 4.44
N ALA A 101 -32.98 38.20 3.47
CA ALA A 101 -32.59 38.54 2.10
C ALA A 101 -33.58 39.53 1.44
N ILE A 102 -33.05 40.54 0.74
CA ILE A 102 -33.88 41.59 0.12
C ILE A 102 -34.10 41.29 -1.36
N THR A 103 -33.14 40.66 -2.02
CA THR A 103 -33.19 40.34 -3.45
C THR A 103 -33.20 38.82 -3.70
N VAL A 104 -33.61 38.42 -4.90
CA VAL A 104 -33.57 37.02 -5.34
C VAL A 104 -32.13 36.52 -5.43
N ASP A 105 -31.20 37.38 -5.84
CA ASP A 105 -29.78 37.05 -5.95
C ASP A 105 -29.17 36.77 -4.57
N ASP A 106 -29.54 37.54 -3.53
CA ASP A 106 -29.10 37.27 -2.15
C ASP A 106 -29.53 35.87 -1.69
N VAL A 107 -30.78 35.48 -1.97
CA VAL A 107 -31.30 34.14 -1.63
C VAL A 107 -30.50 33.06 -2.38
N LYS A 108 -30.22 33.28 -3.66
CA LYS A 108 -29.46 32.33 -4.50
C LYS A 108 -28.01 32.18 -4.03
N ASP A 109 -27.38 33.25 -3.58
CA ASP A 109 -26.03 33.23 -3.02
C ASP A 109 -25.98 32.50 -1.67
N ILE A 110 -27.00 32.68 -0.82
CA ILE A 110 -27.12 31.91 0.43
C ILE A 110 -27.27 30.42 0.13
N VAL A 111 -28.17 30.03 -0.78
CA VAL A 111 -28.38 28.64 -1.17
C VAL A 111 -27.10 28.01 -1.73
N SER A 112 -26.38 28.73 -2.59
CA SER A 112 -25.11 28.25 -3.16
C SER A 112 -24.04 28.02 -2.09
N ARG A 113 -23.94 28.89 -1.08
CA ARG A 113 -23.04 28.70 0.06
C ARG A 113 -23.41 27.46 0.86
N VAL A 114 -24.70 27.22 1.10
CA VAL A 114 -25.20 26.02 1.79
C VAL A 114 -24.84 24.75 1.02
N ASP A 115 -25.02 24.74 -0.31
CA ASP A 115 -24.66 23.60 -1.17
C ASP A 115 -23.16 23.27 -1.13
N VAL A 116 -22.30 24.31 -1.11
CA VAL A 116 -20.85 24.14 -0.96
C VAL A 116 -20.51 23.55 0.42
N MET A 117 -21.18 23.99 1.48
CA MET A 117 -20.95 23.45 2.83
C MET A 117 -21.38 21.99 2.95
N ASP A 118 -22.55 21.62 2.43
CA ASP A 118 -23.07 20.25 2.40
C ASP A 118 -22.10 19.30 1.68
N ARG A 119 -21.62 19.72 0.50
CA ARG A 119 -20.62 18.96 -0.26
C ARG A 119 -19.33 18.76 0.54
N LYS A 120 -18.78 19.82 1.14
CA LYS A 120 -17.55 19.72 1.94
C LYS A 120 -17.70 18.79 3.15
N LEU A 121 -18.86 18.82 3.81
CA LEU A 121 -19.14 17.93 4.94
C LEU A 121 -19.24 16.46 4.49
N SER A 122 -19.91 16.20 3.35
CA SER A 122 -20.00 14.87 2.75
C SER A 122 -18.62 14.33 2.34
N GLU A 123 -17.76 15.15 1.75
CA GLU A 123 -16.40 14.77 1.38
C GLU A 123 -15.53 14.47 2.60
N LYS A 124 -15.63 15.29 3.65
CA LYS A 124 -14.89 15.06 4.90
C LYS A 124 -15.29 13.76 5.57
N SER A 125 -16.60 13.52 5.72
CA SER A 125 -17.11 12.29 6.32
C SER A 125 -16.76 11.04 5.50
N LEU A 126 -16.73 11.13 4.17
CA LEU A 126 -16.27 10.04 3.30
C LEU A 126 -14.77 9.75 3.48
N LYS A 127 -13.93 10.79 3.56
CA LYS A 127 -12.47 10.64 3.80
C LYS A 127 -12.20 9.98 5.15
N GLU A 128 -12.88 10.43 6.20
CA GLU A 128 -12.79 9.83 7.54
C GLU A 128 -13.23 8.36 7.54
N ALA A 129 -14.33 8.04 6.84
CA ALA A 129 -14.79 6.65 6.69
C ALA A 129 -13.77 5.77 5.96
N LYS A 130 -13.15 6.28 4.88
CA LYS A 130 -12.10 5.56 4.14
C LYS A 130 -10.88 5.28 5.01
N GLU A 131 -10.37 6.28 5.72
CA GLU A 131 -9.21 6.09 6.60
C GLU A 131 -9.51 5.09 7.73
N LYS A 132 -10.68 5.22 8.36
CA LYS A 132 -11.12 4.26 9.39
C LYS A 132 -11.24 2.84 8.85
N ALA A 133 -11.79 2.66 7.65
CA ALA A 133 -11.89 1.35 7.01
C ALA A 133 -10.51 0.76 6.71
N LYS A 134 -9.56 1.56 6.23
CA LYS A 134 -8.17 1.12 6.01
C LYS A 134 -7.49 0.72 7.33
N GLU A 135 -7.72 1.47 8.41
CA GLU A 135 -7.18 1.14 9.73
C GLU A 135 -7.74 -0.19 10.26
N GLU A 136 -9.05 -0.42 10.12
CA GLU A 136 -9.69 -1.69 10.48
C GLU A 136 -9.17 -2.86 9.64
N LEU A 137 -8.98 -2.68 8.33
CA LEU A 137 -8.36 -3.69 7.46
C LEU A 137 -6.93 -4.04 7.91
N ARG A 138 -6.12 -3.02 8.27
CA ARG A 138 -4.76 -3.24 8.79
C ARG A 138 -4.77 -3.99 10.13
N LYS A 139 -5.73 -3.74 11.01
CA LYS A 139 -5.91 -4.49 12.27
C LYS A 139 -6.21 -5.98 12.03
N GLU A 140 -6.92 -6.28 10.96
CA GLU A 140 -7.20 -7.65 10.50
C GLU A 140 -6.05 -8.25 9.65
N GLY A 141 -4.89 -7.58 9.56
CA GLY A 141 -3.72 -8.06 8.80
C GLY A 141 -3.75 -7.78 7.30
N ILE A 142 -4.81 -7.12 6.81
CA ILE A 142 -5.02 -6.87 5.39
C ILE A 142 -4.28 -5.58 5.01
N THR A 143 -3.04 -5.72 4.59
CA THR A 143 -2.15 -4.58 4.23
C THR A 143 -1.92 -4.43 2.73
N SER A 144 -2.42 -5.38 1.91
CA SER A 144 -2.22 -5.34 0.46
C SER A 144 -2.80 -4.07 -0.16
N LYS A 145 -1.96 -3.39 -0.94
CA LYS A 145 -2.29 -2.15 -1.64
C LYS A 145 -3.53 -2.29 -2.51
N LEU A 146 -3.75 -3.46 -3.11
CA LEU A 146 -4.93 -3.76 -3.92
C LEU A 146 -6.25 -3.51 -3.16
N PHE A 147 -6.32 -3.89 -1.89
CA PHE A 147 -7.53 -3.71 -1.08
C PHE A 147 -7.68 -2.27 -0.60
N LEU A 148 -6.57 -1.61 -0.27
CA LEU A 148 -6.58 -0.21 0.15
C LEU A 148 -7.02 0.71 -1.01
N ASP A 149 -6.52 0.46 -2.22
CA ASP A 149 -6.90 1.21 -3.42
C ASP A 149 -8.38 1.03 -3.76
N LYS A 150 -8.95 -0.18 -3.56
CA LYS A 150 -10.39 -0.42 -3.72
C LYS A 150 -11.24 0.43 -2.77
N ILE A 151 -10.81 0.62 -1.52
CA ILE A 151 -11.48 1.51 -0.56
C ILE A 151 -11.39 2.97 -1.03
N ASP A 152 -10.24 3.39 -1.58
CA ASP A 152 -10.06 4.74 -2.10
C ASP A 152 -10.94 5.06 -3.31
N LEU A 153 -11.30 4.07 -4.11
CA LEU A 153 -12.21 4.22 -5.25
C LEU A 153 -13.70 4.34 -4.86
N ALA A 154 -14.06 4.04 -3.61
CA ALA A 154 -15.45 4.12 -3.16
C ALA A 154 -16.00 5.55 -3.16
N LYS A 155 -17.25 5.73 -3.59
CA LYS A 155 -17.90 7.05 -3.72
C LYS A 155 -18.83 7.41 -2.55
N THR A 156 -19.27 6.42 -1.79
CA THR A 156 -20.23 6.58 -0.69
C THR A 156 -19.71 5.90 0.57
N LYS A 157 -20.19 6.34 1.73
CA LYS A 157 -19.81 5.76 3.01
C LYS A 157 -20.29 4.32 3.14
N GLU A 158 -21.51 4.06 2.67
CA GLU A 158 -22.11 2.72 2.65
C GLU A 158 -21.29 1.77 1.75
N GLY A 159 -20.78 2.27 0.62
CA GLY A 159 -19.91 1.51 -0.26
C GLY A 159 -18.56 1.16 0.39
N VAL A 160 -17.98 2.10 1.16
CA VAL A 160 -16.76 1.84 1.95
C VAL A 160 -16.99 0.74 2.99
N ASP A 161 -18.08 0.84 3.76
CA ASP A 161 -18.39 -0.13 4.80
C ASP A 161 -18.72 -1.52 4.24
N ALA A 162 -19.44 -1.60 3.12
CA ALA A 162 -19.73 -2.85 2.44
C ALA A 162 -18.45 -3.52 1.89
N LEU A 163 -17.59 -2.77 1.20
CA LEU A 163 -16.32 -3.28 0.67
C LEU A 163 -15.41 -3.79 1.79
N LYS A 164 -15.30 -3.04 2.89
CA LYS A 164 -14.54 -3.46 4.06
C LYS A 164 -15.03 -4.80 4.60
N ALA A 165 -16.35 -4.96 4.79
CA ALA A 165 -16.93 -6.19 5.31
C ALA A 165 -16.66 -7.38 4.38
N GLU A 166 -16.79 -7.19 3.06
CA GLU A 166 -16.52 -8.21 2.05
C GLU A 166 -15.05 -8.64 2.03
N ILE A 167 -14.12 -7.68 2.10
CA ILE A 167 -12.68 -7.94 2.13
C ILE A 167 -12.31 -8.73 3.39
N ILE A 168 -12.80 -8.31 4.57
CA ILE A 168 -12.54 -9.02 5.84
C ILE A 168 -13.08 -10.44 5.80
N LYS A 169 -14.31 -10.63 5.31
CA LYS A 169 -14.93 -11.95 5.19
C LYS A 169 -14.10 -12.87 4.29
N SER A 170 -13.71 -12.37 3.11
CA SER A 170 -12.94 -13.15 2.13
C SER A 170 -11.57 -13.54 2.68
N HIS A 171 -10.88 -12.61 3.36
CA HIS A 171 -9.59 -12.87 3.99
C HIS A 171 -9.70 -13.93 5.11
N LYS A 172 -10.72 -13.83 5.97
CA LYS A 172 -10.96 -14.82 7.04
C LYS A 172 -11.24 -16.21 6.48
N GLU A 173 -12.01 -16.31 5.40
CA GLU A 173 -12.26 -17.58 4.71
C GLU A 173 -10.99 -18.19 4.10
N GLU A 174 -10.13 -17.36 3.51
CA GLU A 174 -8.85 -17.80 2.96
C GLU A 174 -7.89 -18.30 4.05
N VAL A 175 -7.75 -17.54 5.14
CA VAL A 175 -6.93 -17.92 6.30
C VAL A 175 -7.43 -19.24 6.89
N LEU A 176 -8.75 -19.44 7.01
CA LEU A 176 -9.32 -20.68 7.51
C LEU A 176 -9.01 -21.89 6.61
N LYS A 177 -9.04 -21.72 5.28
CA LYS A 177 -8.65 -22.78 4.33
C LYS A 177 -7.18 -23.15 4.47
N LYS A 178 -6.28 -22.14 4.44
CA LYS A 178 -4.84 -22.35 4.61
C LYS A 178 -4.52 -23.04 5.95
N THR A 179 -5.24 -22.69 7.02
CA THR A 179 -5.06 -23.30 8.35
C THR A 179 -5.43 -24.79 8.34
N LYS A 180 -6.57 -25.17 7.75
CA LYS A 180 -7.00 -26.58 7.64
C LYS A 180 -6.04 -27.39 6.78
N GLU A 181 -5.54 -26.82 5.69
CA GLU A 181 -4.53 -27.45 4.83
C GLU A 181 -3.22 -27.68 5.60
N LEU A 182 -2.76 -26.69 6.36
CA LEU A 182 -1.55 -26.78 7.19
C LEU A 182 -1.68 -27.87 8.26
N GLU A 183 -2.82 -27.95 8.95
CA GLU A 183 -3.09 -29.01 9.93
C GLU A 183 -3.09 -30.40 9.29
N ALA A 184 -3.72 -30.55 8.13
CA ALA A 184 -3.73 -31.81 7.39
C ALA A 184 -2.32 -32.24 6.94
N LEU A 185 -1.49 -31.29 6.49
CA LEU A 185 -0.10 -31.58 6.11
C LEU A 185 0.75 -31.96 7.33
N LYS A 186 0.60 -31.26 8.46
CA LYS A 186 1.28 -31.61 9.73
C LYS A 186 0.90 -33.03 10.20
N ALA A 187 -0.37 -33.39 10.13
CA ALA A 187 -0.81 -34.74 10.48
C ALA A 187 -0.21 -35.82 9.56
N LYS A 188 -0.12 -35.55 8.24
CA LYS A 188 0.56 -36.46 7.29
C LYS A 188 2.05 -36.58 7.60
N LEU A 189 2.72 -35.49 7.94
CA LEU A 189 4.14 -35.47 8.28
C LEU A 189 4.42 -36.33 9.53
N GLU A 190 3.62 -36.19 10.59
CA GLU A 190 3.73 -37.01 11.80
C GLU A 190 3.53 -38.51 11.49
N ALA A 191 2.52 -38.84 10.69
CA ALA A 191 2.27 -40.22 10.29
C ALA A 191 3.45 -40.84 9.51
N LEU A 192 4.10 -40.07 8.61
CA LEU A 192 5.28 -40.54 7.88
C LEU A 192 6.50 -40.67 8.78
N LYS A 193 6.70 -39.76 9.74
CA LYS A 193 7.78 -39.85 10.75
C LYS A 193 7.65 -41.11 11.60
N ILE A 194 6.42 -41.49 11.98
CA ILE A 194 6.15 -42.76 12.69
C ILE A 194 6.53 -43.96 11.81
N LYS A 195 6.08 -44.01 10.55
CA LYS A 195 6.43 -45.09 9.62
C LYS A 195 7.94 -45.21 9.41
N LEU A 196 8.64 -44.10 9.29
CA LEU A 196 10.10 -44.06 9.16
C LEU A 196 10.78 -44.68 10.39
N LYS A 197 10.30 -44.36 11.59
CA LYS A 197 10.81 -44.94 12.85
C LYS A 197 10.59 -46.45 12.90
N GLU A 198 9.42 -46.93 12.49
CA GLU A 198 9.13 -48.36 12.42
C GLU A 198 10.03 -49.11 11.41
N LEU A 199 10.26 -48.54 10.23
CA LEU A 199 11.17 -49.15 9.25
C LEU A 199 12.63 -49.15 9.72
N LYS A 200 13.09 -48.08 10.37
CA LYS A 200 14.43 -48.04 10.98
C LYS A 200 14.59 -49.12 12.06
N ALA A 201 13.56 -49.35 12.88
CA ALA A 201 13.57 -50.43 13.86
C ALA A 201 13.59 -51.83 13.19
N LYS A 202 12.81 -52.03 12.12
CA LYS A 202 12.84 -53.28 11.33
C LYS A 202 14.22 -53.52 10.69
N LEU A 203 14.85 -52.47 10.17
CA LEU A 203 16.19 -52.54 9.59
C LEU A 203 17.23 -53.03 10.62
N GLU A 204 17.21 -52.47 11.83
CA GLU A 204 18.10 -52.90 12.91
C GLU A 204 17.82 -54.35 13.35
N ALA A 205 16.55 -54.76 13.42
CA ALA A 205 16.19 -56.15 13.71
C ALA A 205 16.68 -57.12 12.61
N LEU A 206 16.59 -56.75 11.34
CA LEU A 206 17.10 -57.55 10.22
C LEU A 206 18.63 -57.65 10.24
N LYS A 207 19.34 -56.55 10.50
CA LYS A 207 20.81 -56.55 10.69
C LYS A 207 21.22 -57.48 11.83
N ALA A 208 20.53 -57.43 12.97
CA ALA A 208 20.79 -58.30 14.10
C ALA A 208 20.52 -59.79 13.77
N LYS A 209 19.44 -60.09 13.03
CA LYS A 209 19.16 -61.46 12.54
C LYS A 209 20.25 -61.96 11.60
N LYS A 210 20.72 -61.11 10.68
CA LYS A 210 21.83 -61.45 9.76
C LYS A 210 23.11 -61.75 10.54
N LEU A 211 23.48 -60.93 11.52
CA LEU A 211 24.67 -61.12 12.35
C LEU A 211 24.63 -62.44 13.13
N LYS A 212 23.48 -62.76 13.76
CA LYS A 212 23.29 -64.03 14.47
C LYS A 212 23.44 -65.25 13.57
N LYS A 213 22.88 -65.19 12.35
CA LYS A 213 23.02 -66.28 11.37
C LYS A 213 24.45 -66.39 10.83
N SER A 214 25.13 -65.28 10.55
CA SER A 214 26.54 -65.26 10.11
C SER A 214 27.46 -65.89 11.15
N ASN A 215 27.36 -65.46 12.41
CA ASN A 215 28.18 -66.02 13.50
C ASN A 215 27.89 -67.51 13.74
N SER A 216 26.65 -67.96 13.48
CA SER A 216 26.30 -69.38 13.51
C SER A 216 26.93 -70.17 12.35
N VAL A 217 27.10 -69.57 11.17
CA VAL A 217 27.82 -70.18 10.04
C VAL A 217 29.31 -70.28 10.36
N ASP A 218 29.89 -69.24 10.95
CA ASP A 218 31.32 -69.20 11.28
C ASP A 218 31.69 -70.18 12.41
N THR A 219 30.85 -70.28 13.45
CA THR A 219 31.03 -71.28 14.53
C THR A 219 30.75 -72.72 14.06
N PHE A 220 29.83 -72.92 13.12
CA PHE A 220 29.59 -74.22 12.51
C PHE A 220 30.75 -74.66 11.59
N LYS A 221 31.34 -73.71 10.84
CA LYS A 221 32.55 -73.97 10.03
C LYS A 221 33.78 -74.25 10.89
N SER A 222 33.96 -73.59 12.04
CA SER A 222 35.15 -73.75 12.89
C SER A 222 35.07 -74.90 13.91
N GLY A 223 33.89 -75.22 14.46
CA GLY A 223 33.74 -76.21 15.53
C GLY A 223 33.49 -77.66 15.08
N TYR A 224 33.06 -77.89 13.83
CA TYR A 224 32.59 -79.21 13.34
C TYR A 224 33.43 -79.81 12.20
N MET A 225 34.68 -79.37 12.04
CA MET A 225 35.62 -79.99 11.09
C MET A 225 36.20 -81.34 11.56
N MET A 226 35.83 -81.85 12.75
CA MET A 226 36.44 -83.07 13.30
C MET A 226 35.62 -84.37 13.18
N ASP A 227 34.27 -84.38 13.15
CA ASP A 227 33.51 -85.66 13.33
C ASP A 227 32.25 -85.89 12.45
N ARG A 228 32.02 -85.16 11.33
CA ARG A 228 30.83 -85.38 10.46
C ARG A 228 31.14 -85.55 8.96
N THR A 229 30.33 -86.36 8.28
CA THR A 229 30.39 -86.60 6.83
C THR A 229 30.31 -85.30 6.02
N PRO A 230 31.21 -85.06 5.04
CA PRO A 230 31.30 -83.81 4.26
C PRO A 230 29.98 -83.33 3.62
N PHE A 231 29.12 -84.27 3.26
CA PHE A 231 27.85 -83.99 2.55
C PHE A 231 26.82 -83.24 3.41
N MET A 232 26.66 -83.60 4.69
CA MET A 232 25.75 -82.89 5.60
C MET A 232 26.25 -81.48 5.92
N LEU A 233 27.58 -81.30 6.02
CA LEU A 233 28.21 -80.00 6.25
C LEU A 233 27.95 -79.05 5.07
N PHE A 234 28.06 -79.56 3.84
CA PHE A 234 27.79 -78.80 2.61
C PHE A 234 26.31 -78.36 2.50
N ALA A 235 25.37 -79.28 2.74
CA ALA A 235 23.93 -78.95 2.69
C ALA A 235 23.52 -77.91 3.75
N LEU A 236 24.07 -77.99 4.97
CA LEU A 236 23.80 -77.02 6.03
C LEU A 236 24.49 -75.66 5.78
N SER A 237 25.71 -75.65 5.22
CA SER A 237 26.42 -74.40 4.86
C SER A 237 25.68 -73.65 3.76
N THR A 238 25.32 -74.35 2.68
CA THR A 238 24.59 -73.76 1.55
C THR A 238 23.19 -73.27 1.94
N SER A 239 22.46 -74.01 2.79
CA SER A 239 21.17 -73.55 3.32
C SER A 239 21.28 -72.29 4.17
N ASN A 240 22.36 -72.12 4.93
CA ASN A 240 22.56 -70.92 5.74
C ASN A 240 23.07 -69.73 4.91
N GLU A 241 23.87 -69.96 3.87
CA GLU A 241 24.32 -68.93 2.93
C GLU A 241 23.14 -68.32 2.15
N ASN A 242 22.23 -69.16 1.62
CA ASN A 242 20.99 -68.70 0.97
C ASN A 242 20.10 -67.87 1.92
N ASN A 243 20.07 -68.22 3.21
CA ASN A 243 19.33 -67.48 4.24
C ASN A 243 19.95 -66.11 4.56
N VAL A 244 21.28 -65.98 4.49
CA VAL A 244 21.99 -64.71 4.70
C VAL A 244 21.81 -63.78 3.51
N GLU A 245 21.81 -64.33 2.28
CA GLU A 245 21.54 -63.58 1.05
C GLU A 245 20.10 -63.04 1.01
N ASN A 246 19.10 -63.86 1.36
CA ASN A 246 17.71 -63.41 1.47
C ASN A 246 17.54 -62.25 2.48
N LEU A 247 18.17 -62.34 3.65
CA LEU A 247 18.16 -61.24 4.63
C LEU A 247 18.86 -59.98 4.11
N GLN A 248 19.91 -60.13 3.30
CA GLN A 248 20.59 -59.00 2.67
C GLN A 248 19.68 -58.30 1.66
N ASN A 249 18.89 -59.06 0.88
CA ASN A 249 17.91 -58.50 -0.05
C ASN A 249 16.78 -57.75 0.69
N GLU A 250 16.26 -58.31 1.79
CA GLU A 250 15.28 -57.61 2.65
C GLU A 250 15.84 -56.33 3.27
N ILE A 251 17.11 -56.34 3.71
CA ILE A 251 17.81 -55.15 4.22
C ILE A 251 17.90 -54.08 3.14
N ASN A 252 18.27 -54.45 1.91
CA ASN A 252 18.39 -53.51 0.80
C ASN A 252 17.00 -52.93 0.42
N GLY A 253 15.97 -53.77 0.36
CA GLY A 253 14.60 -53.31 0.12
C GLY A 253 14.10 -52.34 1.19
N THR A 254 14.38 -52.63 2.46
CA THR A 254 14.01 -51.74 3.58
C THR A 254 14.77 -50.41 3.55
N LYS A 255 16.05 -50.41 3.14
CA LYS A 255 16.83 -49.18 2.96
C LYS A 255 16.25 -48.27 1.88
N ASN A 256 15.87 -48.85 0.74
CA ASN A 256 15.25 -48.07 -0.34
C ASN A 256 13.92 -47.45 0.12
N GLN A 257 13.09 -48.20 0.84
CA GLN A 257 11.84 -47.66 1.41
C GLN A 257 12.07 -46.52 2.42
N ILE A 258 13.16 -46.59 3.20
CA ILE A 258 13.57 -45.53 4.12
C ILE A 258 13.98 -44.27 3.34
N GLU A 259 14.79 -44.42 2.28
CA GLU A 259 15.23 -43.30 1.43
C GLU A 259 14.03 -42.60 0.74
N ASP A 260 13.09 -43.38 0.21
CA ASP A 260 11.87 -42.85 -0.41
C ASP A 260 11.01 -42.07 0.60
N LEU A 261 10.87 -42.58 1.83
CA LEU A 261 10.13 -41.88 2.89
C LEU A 261 10.85 -40.62 3.38
N GLU A 262 12.17 -40.65 3.51
CA GLU A 262 12.98 -39.47 3.87
C GLU A 262 12.81 -38.36 2.83
N LYS A 263 12.76 -38.73 1.54
CA LYS A 263 12.46 -37.79 0.46
C LYS A 263 11.04 -37.20 0.58
N GLN A 264 10.03 -38.04 0.79
CA GLN A 264 8.64 -37.57 0.96
C GLN A 264 8.47 -36.64 2.16
N ILE A 265 9.15 -36.93 3.28
CA ILE A 265 9.17 -36.07 4.47
C ILE A 265 9.78 -34.73 4.14
N LYS A 266 10.92 -34.70 3.43
CA LYS A 266 11.58 -33.46 3.03
C LYS A 266 10.72 -32.60 2.11
N ASP A 267 10.04 -33.23 1.15
CA ASP A 267 9.13 -32.53 0.23
C ASP A 267 7.91 -31.93 0.99
N LEU A 268 7.36 -32.65 1.96
CA LEU A 268 6.27 -32.17 2.82
C LEU A 268 6.71 -31.05 3.78
N GLU A 269 7.91 -31.16 4.36
CA GLU A 269 8.48 -30.11 5.20
C GLU A 269 8.65 -28.82 4.41
N LYS A 270 9.10 -28.91 3.15
CA LYS A 270 9.17 -27.77 2.23
C LYS A 270 7.80 -27.18 1.92
N GLN A 271 6.79 -28.00 1.63
CA GLN A 271 5.42 -27.53 1.38
C GLN A 271 4.83 -26.79 2.59
N ILE A 272 5.08 -27.28 3.81
CA ILE A 272 4.68 -26.61 5.05
C ILE A 272 5.42 -25.29 5.20
N GLU A 273 6.72 -25.26 4.93
CA GLU A 273 7.54 -24.06 5.01
C GLU A 273 7.03 -22.97 4.04
N ASP A 274 6.75 -23.33 2.79
CA ASP A 274 6.23 -22.42 1.77
C ASP A 274 4.86 -21.84 2.17
N LEU A 275 3.95 -22.68 2.69
CA LEU A 275 2.64 -22.23 3.21
C LEU A 275 2.73 -21.32 4.43
N THR A 276 3.84 -21.37 5.19
CA THR A 276 4.08 -20.49 6.35
C THR A 276 4.86 -19.22 6.01
N LYS A 277 5.49 -19.15 4.82
CA LYS A 277 6.24 -17.98 4.35
C LYS A 277 5.39 -16.95 3.61
N GLU A 278 4.26 -17.37 3.03
CA GLU A 278 3.27 -16.46 2.44
C GLU A 278 2.49 -15.72 3.53
N ASP A 279 3.03 -14.56 3.94
CA ASP A 279 2.50 -13.61 4.93
C ASP A 279 2.20 -14.19 6.33
N PRO A 280 2.78 -13.62 7.40
CA PRO A 280 2.31 -13.94 8.74
C PRO A 280 0.89 -13.40 8.88
N ALA A 281 -0.11 -14.27 8.73
CA ALA A 281 -1.45 -13.98 9.20
C ALA A 281 -1.33 -13.57 10.67
N PRO A 282 -1.74 -12.35 11.07
CA PRO A 282 -1.85 -12.04 12.47
C PRO A 282 -2.87 -13.02 13.07
N VAL A 283 -2.44 -13.68 14.13
CA VAL A 283 -3.26 -14.57 14.94
C VAL A 283 -4.57 -13.85 15.28
N PRO A 284 -5.75 -14.48 15.13
CA PRO A 284 -7.01 -13.87 15.54
C PRO A 284 -6.93 -13.44 17.01
N ASN A 285 -7.02 -12.14 17.25
CA ASN A 285 -7.12 -11.61 18.61
C ASN A 285 -8.42 -12.15 19.23
N PRO A 286 -8.38 -12.85 20.39
CA PRO A 286 -9.58 -13.34 21.04
C PRO A 286 -10.47 -12.16 21.48
N ASN A 287 -11.70 -12.14 20.95
CA ASN A 287 -12.89 -11.34 21.31
C ASN A 287 -12.71 -10.07 22.18
N PRO A 288 -13.16 -8.89 21.71
CA PRO A 288 -13.41 -7.76 22.60
C PRO A 288 -14.61 -8.07 23.52
N VAL A 289 -14.35 -8.01 24.83
CA VAL A 289 -15.38 -8.04 25.87
C VAL A 289 -16.30 -6.82 25.69
N PRO A 290 -17.65 -6.94 25.78
CA PRO A 290 -18.55 -5.81 25.67
C PRO A 290 -18.28 -4.78 26.77
N ASN A 291 -17.96 -3.55 26.39
CA ASN A 291 -17.81 -2.43 27.32
C ASN A 291 -19.20 -2.00 27.83
N PRO A 292 -19.46 -1.94 29.16
CA PRO A 292 -20.73 -1.48 29.69
C PRO A 292 -20.93 0.03 29.47
N MET A 293 -22.20 0.41 29.27
CA MET A 293 -22.66 1.79 28.97
C MET A 293 -22.17 2.84 29.98
N PRO A 294 -22.04 4.12 29.55
CA PRO A 294 -21.67 5.23 30.42
C PRO A 294 -22.86 5.71 31.26
N ASN A 295 -22.64 5.91 32.57
CA ASN A 295 -23.54 6.64 33.47
C ASN A 295 -22.82 7.95 33.92
N PRO A 296 -23.53 9.04 34.31
CA PRO A 296 -23.15 10.39 33.95
C PRO A 296 -22.23 11.01 35.00
N ASN A 297 -21.44 11.92 34.48
CA ASN A 297 -20.60 12.93 35.13
C ASN A 297 -21.01 13.36 36.55
N PRO A 298 -20.00 13.61 37.40
CA PRO A 298 -19.88 14.91 38.03
C PRO A 298 -18.49 15.54 37.83
N ALA A 299 -18.49 16.69 37.15
CA ALA A 299 -17.68 17.92 37.26
C ALA A 299 -16.13 17.85 37.42
N PRO A 300 -15.41 18.89 36.93
CA PRO A 300 -14.09 18.77 36.31
C PRO A 300 -12.91 18.90 37.29
N ASN A 301 -11.83 18.15 37.03
CA ASN A 301 -10.51 18.38 37.62
C ASN A 301 -9.44 18.40 36.48
N PRO A 302 -8.33 19.15 36.59
CA PRO A 302 -7.47 19.56 35.47
C PRO A 302 -6.75 18.43 34.74
N ALA A 303 -6.53 18.64 33.45
CA ALA A 303 -5.93 17.72 32.48
C ALA A 303 -4.43 17.40 32.73
N PRO A 304 -3.94 16.21 32.34
CA PRO A 304 -2.51 15.88 32.33
C PRO A 304 -1.85 16.32 31.01
N GLU A 305 -0.86 17.20 31.09
CA GLU A 305 0.00 17.60 29.95
C GLU A 305 0.99 16.51 29.50
N ALA A 306 1.12 15.40 30.24
CA ALA A 306 2.11 14.34 29.97
C ALA A 306 1.82 13.50 28.71
N ASP A 307 0.57 13.41 28.25
CA ASP A 307 0.16 12.48 27.17
C ASP A 307 0.54 12.99 25.77
N LYS A 308 0.55 14.32 25.56
CA LYS A 308 0.87 14.94 24.25
C LYS A 308 2.35 14.84 23.90
N GLU A 309 3.23 14.84 24.90
CA GLU A 309 4.67 14.74 24.67
C GLU A 309 5.10 13.30 24.34
N ALA A 310 4.46 12.31 24.96
CA ALA A 310 4.67 10.89 24.65
C ALA A 310 4.20 10.55 23.23
N GLU A 311 3.04 11.07 22.80
CA GLU A 311 2.53 10.86 21.44
C GLU A 311 3.43 11.51 20.37
N LYS A 312 3.99 12.69 20.67
CA LYS A 312 4.94 13.38 19.78
C LYS A 312 6.25 12.59 19.61
N LYS A 313 6.83 12.08 20.70
CA LYS A 313 8.05 11.26 20.67
C LYS A 313 7.84 9.93 19.95
N ALA A 314 6.65 9.31 20.09
CA ALA A 314 6.31 8.09 19.38
C ALA A 314 6.19 8.30 17.85
N LYS A 315 5.57 9.41 17.42
CA LYS A 315 5.47 9.77 16.00
C LYS A 315 6.84 10.08 15.39
N GLU A 316 7.68 10.82 16.10
CA GLU A 316 9.04 11.17 15.66
C GLU A 316 9.92 9.92 15.51
N LEU A 317 9.84 8.97 16.46
CA LEU A 317 10.54 7.69 16.38
C LEU A 317 10.07 6.82 15.20
N GLN A 318 8.76 6.80 14.93
CA GLN A 318 8.23 6.07 13.79
C GLN A 318 8.70 6.67 12.45
N GLU A 319 8.67 8.00 12.32
CA GLU A 319 9.14 8.68 11.12
C GLU A 319 10.64 8.44 10.89
N THR A 320 11.46 8.41 11.95
CA THR A 320 12.90 8.11 11.80
C THR A 320 13.17 6.66 11.42
N LYS A 321 12.37 5.68 11.89
CA LYS A 321 12.48 4.29 11.44
C LYS A 321 12.15 4.16 9.96
N GLU A 322 11.10 4.82 9.49
CA GLU A 322 10.70 4.79 8.08
C GLU A 322 11.77 5.43 7.18
N LYS A 323 12.35 6.57 7.58
CA LYS A 323 13.48 7.20 6.87
C LYS A 323 14.73 6.32 6.87
N ALA A 324 15.09 5.71 7.99
CA ALA A 324 16.25 4.81 8.06
C ALA A 324 16.08 3.58 7.16
N ILE A 325 14.87 3.01 7.09
CA ILE A 325 14.57 1.89 6.18
C ILE A 325 14.63 2.34 4.71
N ALA A 326 14.16 3.55 4.39
CA ALA A 326 14.28 4.09 3.04
C ALA A 326 15.74 4.28 2.60
N GLU A 327 16.59 4.84 3.46
CA GLU A 327 18.02 4.98 3.18
C GLU A 327 18.74 3.63 3.04
N LEU A 328 18.38 2.63 3.87
CA LEU A 328 18.92 1.27 3.73
C LEU A 328 18.50 0.62 2.40
N LYS A 329 17.28 0.87 1.93
CA LYS A 329 16.81 0.41 0.60
C LYS A 329 17.55 1.09 -0.54
N GLU A 330 17.81 2.39 -0.45
CA GLU A 330 18.65 3.09 -1.44
C GLU A 330 20.07 2.49 -1.48
N ALA A 331 20.60 2.11 -0.32
CA ALA A 331 21.85 1.36 -0.22
C ALA A 331 21.70 -0.13 -0.56
N SER A 332 20.58 -0.59 -1.13
CA SER A 332 20.29 -2.01 -1.48
C SER A 332 20.46 -3.00 -0.33
N ILE A 333 20.08 -2.61 0.90
CA ILE A 333 19.97 -3.47 2.09
C ILE A 333 18.47 -3.68 2.35
N GLU A 334 17.94 -4.79 1.83
CA GLU A 334 16.51 -5.12 1.92
C GLU A 334 16.23 -6.38 2.74
N ASP A 335 17.26 -6.94 3.39
CA ASP A 335 17.10 -8.16 4.15
C ASP A 335 16.20 -7.97 5.37
N LYS A 336 15.38 -8.99 5.64
CA LYS A 336 14.38 -8.97 6.72
C LYS A 336 15.02 -8.77 8.10
N GLU A 337 16.29 -9.15 8.27
CA GLU A 337 17.03 -9.06 9.53
C GLU A 337 17.43 -7.60 9.83
N SER A 338 17.97 -6.87 8.85
CA SER A 338 18.31 -5.44 8.94
C SER A 338 17.09 -4.58 9.23
N ILE A 339 15.97 -4.85 8.56
CA ILE A 339 14.70 -4.14 8.78
C ILE A 339 14.15 -4.43 10.19
N ALA A 340 14.25 -5.69 10.65
CA ALA A 340 13.85 -6.05 12.01
C ALA A 340 14.70 -5.35 13.09
N LYS A 341 16.01 -5.22 12.87
CA LYS A 341 16.92 -4.51 13.78
C LYS A 341 16.54 -3.04 13.94
N ILE A 342 16.18 -2.34 12.85
CA ILE A 342 15.71 -0.95 12.89
C ILE A 342 14.35 -0.83 13.59
N ASN A 343 13.42 -1.75 13.31
CA ASN A 343 12.09 -1.74 13.92
C ASN A 343 12.12 -2.02 15.43
N ALA A 344 13.10 -2.79 15.91
CA ALA A 344 13.28 -3.10 17.32
C ALA A 344 13.84 -1.94 18.18
N CYS A 345 14.40 -0.89 17.56
CA CYS A 345 14.97 0.26 18.27
C CYS A 345 13.91 1.01 19.10
N LYS A 346 14.28 1.45 20.30
CA LYS A 346 13.38 2.15 21.25
C LYS A 346 13.61 3.66 21.26
N SER A 347 14.68 4.15 20.66
CA SER A 347 15.02 5.57 20.57
C SER A 347 15.52 5.95 19.18
N VAL A 348 15.46 7.26 18.88
CA VAL A 348 15.94 7.83 17.62
C VAL A 348 17.46 7.64 17.47
N GLU A 349 18.19 7.75 18.58
CA GLU A 349 19.65 7.55 18.62
C GLU A 349 20.04 6.10 18.29
N GLU A 350 19.28 5.12 18.80
CA GLU A 350 19.47 3.71 18.48
C GLU A 350 19.23 3.42 16.99
N VAL A 351 18.18 4.01 16.42
CA VAL A 351 17.87 3.86 14.97
C VAL A 351 19.04 4.35 14.12
N ASN A 352 19.58 5.53 14.41
CA ASN A 352 20.71 6.09 13.66
C ASN A 352 21.98 5.25 13.79
N LYS A 353 22.30 4.78 15.01
CA LYS A 353 23.47 3.94 15.26
C LYS A 353 23.38 2.58 14.56
N VAL A 354 22.22 1.94 14.60
CA VAL A 354 21.99 0.66 13.91
C VAL A 354 22.08 0.85 12.39
N LYS A 355 21.53 1.93 11.86
CA LYS A 355 21.63 2.27 10.43
C LYS A 355 23.09 2.43 9.98
N GLU A 356 23.89 3.21 10.68
CA GLU A 356 25.30 3.44 10.33
C GLU A 356 26.15 2.16 10.41
N ASN A 357 25.88 1.30 11.40
CA ASN A 357 26.54 0.00 11.50
C ASN A 357 26.19 -0.90 10.29
N LEU A 358 24.92 -0.98 9.89
CA LEU A 358 24.52 -1.78 8.73
C LEU A 358 25.12 -1.25 7.42
N LEU A 359 25.19 0.07 7.26
CA LEU A 359 25.78 0.70 6.08
C LEU A 359 27.30 0.46 6.02
N SER A 360 27.99 0.52 7.16
CA SER A 360 29.44 0.27 7.23
C SER A 360 29.78 -1.21 7.01
N GLU A 361 28.98 -2.13 7.55
CA GLU A 361 29.10 -3.57 7.30
C GLU A 361 28.92 -3.91 5.81
N LYS A 362 27.94 -3.29 5.15
CA LYS A 362 27.75 -3.48 3.71
C LYS A 362 28.95 -2.98 2.90
N LYS A 363 29.43 -1.77 3.17
CA LYS A 363 30.62 -1.22 2.50
C LYS A 363 31.85 -2.09 2.71
N ALA A 364 32.01 -2.69 3.89
CA ALA A 364 33.10 -3.62 4.17
C ALA A 364 32.99 -4.92 3.36
N LYS A 365 31.77 -5.48 3.22
CA LYS A 365 31.52 -6.66 2.39
C LYS A 365 31.78 -6.39 0.91
N GLU A 366 31.27 -5.28 0.37
CA GLU A 366 31.50 -4.89 -1.03
C GLU A 366 32.99 -4.67 -1.33
N LEU A 367 33.73 -4.07 -0.39
CA LEU A 367 35.19 -3.92 -0.50
C LEU A 367 35.90 -5.28 -0.51
N GLN A 368 35.47 -6.23 0.31
CA GLN A 368 36.03 -7.58 0.34
C GLN A 368 35.74 -8.34 -0.97
N GLU A 369 34.51 -8.30 -1.45
CA GLU A 369 34.13 -8.91 -2.73
C GLU A 369 34.93 -8.30 -3.90
N ALA A 370 35.16 -6.98 -3.89
CA ALA A 370 36.00 -6.31 -4.88
C ALA A 370 37.46 -6.81 -4.83
N LYS A 371 38.03 -7.01 -3.63
CA LYS A 371 39.38 -7.57 -3.45
C LYS A 371 39.46 -9.00 -3.97
N GLU A 372 38.51 -9.85 -3.62
CA GLU A 372 38.46 -11.25 -4.06
C GLU A 372 38.33 -11.36 -5.59
N LYS A 373 37.47 -10.52 -6.18
CA LYS A 373 37.31 -10.43 -7.64
C LYS A 373 38.59 -9.93 -8.34
N ALA A 374 39.24 -8.90 -7.80
CA ALA A 374 40.50 -8.40 -8.34
C ALA A 374 41.61 -9.46 -8.27
N ILE A 375 41.69 -10.23 -7.18
CA ILE A 375 42.64 -11.35 -7.05
C ILE A 375 42.30 -12.45 -8.07
N ALA A 376 41.02 -12.77 -8.28
CA ALA A 376 40.62 -13.76 -9.29
C ALA A 376 41.01 -13.33 -10.72
N GLU A 377 40.78 -12.06 -11.08
CA GLU A 377 41.18 -11.51 -12.38
C GLU A 377 42.71 -11.48 -12.55
N LEU A 378 43.48 -11.20 -11.49
CA LEU A 378 44.94 -11.29 -11.52
C LEU A 378 45.42 -12.73 -11.71
N LYS A 379 44.77 -13.71 -11.08
CA LYS A 379 45.03 -15.14 -11.28
C LYS A 379 44.75 -15.59 -12.71
N GLU A 380 43.63 -15.18 -13.30
CA GLU A 380 43.31 -15.44 -14.72
C GLU A 380 44.37 -14.83 -15.65
N ALA A 381 44.87 -13.65 -15.28
CA ALA A 381 45.99 -13.02 -15.96
C ALA A 381 47.34 -13.62 -15.59
N SER A 382 47.42 -14.76 -14.87
CA SER A 382 48.62 -15.45 -14.36
C SER A 382 49.59 -14.58 -13.54
N ILE A 383 49.05 -13.71 -12.69
CA ILE A 383 49.77 -12.93 -11.66
C ILE A 383 49.33 -13.52 -10.32
N GLU A 384 50.17 -14.36 -9.72
CA GLU A 384 49.87 -15.09 -8.48
C GLU A 384 50.89 -14.83 -7.36
N ASP A 385 51.78 -13.85 -7.55
CA ASP A 385 52.78 -13.53 -6.53
C ASP A 385 52.14 -12.95 -5.26
N GLU A 386 52.65 -13.39 -4.11
CA GLU A 386 52.17 -12.98 -2.79
C GLU A 386 52.21 -11.46 -2.59
N GLU A 387 53.16 -10.77 -3.24
CA GLU A 387 53.31 -9.31 -3.16
C GLU A 387 52.13 -8.57 -3.81
N SER A 388 51.69 -9.02 -5.00
CA SER A 388 50.53 -8.47 -5.71
C SER A 388 49.23 -8.71 -4.95
N ILE A 389 49.07 -9.90 -4.37
CA ILE A 389 47.91 -10.23 -3.53
C ILE A 389 47.90 -9.39 -2.25
N ALA A 390 49.06 -9.19 -1.61
CA ALA A 390 49.18 -8.33 -0.43
C ALA A 390 48.83 -6.87 -0.72
N LYS A 391 49.23 -6.34 -1.89
CA LYS A 391 48.89 -4.97 -2.33
C LYS A 391 47.38 -4.77 -2.48
N ILE A 392 46.67 -5.72 -3.09
CA ILE A 392 45.21 -5.69 -3.21
C ILE A 392 44.52 -5.80 -1.84
N ASN A 393 45.03 -6.68 -0.97
CA ASN A 393 44.46 -6.85 0.37
C ASN A 393 44.66 -5.62 1.27
N ALA A 394 45.70 -4.82 1.04
CA ALA A 394 45.98 -3.60 1.80
C ALA A 394 45.09 -2.40 1.41
N CYS A 395 44.37 -2.45 0.28
CA CYS A 395 43.51 -1.36 -0.18
C CYS A 395 42.37 -1.07 0.81
N LYS A 396 42.04 0.21 1.00
CA LYS A 396 41.00 0.69 1.92
C LYS A 396 39.72 1.10 1.20
N SER A 397 39.76 1.24 -0.12
CA SER A 397 38.58 1.56 -0.95
C SER A 397 38.53 0.72 -2.22
N ILE A 398 37.35 0.67 -2.85
CA ILE A 398 37.13 -0.08 -4.10
C ILE A 398 37.90 0.58 -5.26
N GLU A 399 38.02 1.91 -5.25
CA GLU A 399 38.81 2.66 -6.22
C GLU A 399 40.29 2.28 -6.14
N GLU A 400 40.85 2.21 -4.92
CA GLU A 400 42.24 1.77 -4.70
C GLU A 400 42.44 0.33 -5.19
N VAL A 401 41.49 -0.57 -4.92
CA VAL A 401 41.54 -1.97 -5.41
C VAL A 401 41.62 -2.00 -6.94
N ASN A 402 40.80 -1.21 -7.62
CA ASN A 402 40.77 -1.16 -9.09
C ASN A 402 42.04 -0.51 -9.67
N GLU A 403 42.54 0.58 -9.07
CA GLU A 403 43.76 1.24 -9.52
C GLU A 403 44.99 0.33 -9.39
N VAL A 404 45.16 -0.32 -8.23
CA VAL A 404 46.26 -1.26 -7.99
C VAL A 404 46.15 -2.46 -8.93
N LYS A 405 44.95 -3.00 -9.16
CA LYS A 405 44.72 -4.10 -10.11
C LYS A 405 45.15 -3.70 -11.53
N GLU A 406 44.69 -2.55 -12.01
CA GLU A 406 45.02 -2.05 -13.36
C GLU A 406 46.52 -1.80 -13.53
N ASP A 407 47.19 -1.27 -12.50
CA ASP A 407 48.64 -1.06 -12.53
C ASP A 407 49.42 -2.37 -12.59
N LEU A 408 49.01 -3.40 -11.83
CA LEU A 408 49.61 -4.74 -11.88
C LEU A 408 49.41 -5.41 -13.25
N LEU A 409 48.20 -5.29 -13.83
CA LEU A 409 47.91 -5.79 -15.17
C LEU A 409 48.71 -5.07 -16.26
N LYS A 410 48.92 -3.75 -16.14
CA LYS A 410 49.77 -2.96 -17.06
C LYS A 410 51.24 -3.33 -16.94
N GLN A 411 51.74 -3.57 -15.73
CA GLN A 411 53.11 -4.03 -15.49
C GLN A 411 53.37 -5.38 -16.16
N LYS A 412 52.41 -6.32 -16.10
CA LYS A 412 52.52 -7.61 -16.81
C LYS A 412 52.49 -7.46 -18.34
N LYS A 413 51.70 -6.53 -18.88
CA LYS A 413 51.60 -6.30 -20.34
C LYS A 413 52.81 -5.56 -20.95
N GLY A 414 53.85 -5.25 -20.15
CA GLY A 414 55.10 -4.68 -20.66
C GLY A 414 54.99 -3.24 -21.17
N ILE A 415 54.04 -2.44 -20.66
CA ILE A 415 53.97 -1.01 -20.98
C ILE A 415 54.58 -0.21 -19.82
N VAL A 416 55.85 0.16 -19.99
CA VAL A 416 56.52 1.17 -19.17
C VAL A 416 55.84 2.52 -19.41
N VAL A 417 55.00 2.98 -18.48
CA VAL A 417 54.64 4.40 -18.38
C VAL A 417 55.55 5.04 -17.34
N LYS A 418 56.52 5.80 -17.81
CA LYS A 418 57.34 6.70 -16.98
C LYS A 418 56.41 7.65 -16.21
N LYS A 419 56.46 7.61 -14.87
CA LYS A 419 55.95 8.66 -13.99
C LYS A 419 56.55 10.01 -14.42
N LYS A 420 55.73 10.92 -14.95
CA LYS A 420 56.09 12.33 -15.05
C LYS A 420 55.70 12.99 -13.73
N LYS A 421 56.71 13.18 -12.89
CA LYS A 421 56.70 14.00 -11.69
C LYS A 421 56.36 15.44 -12.09
N GLN A 422 55.26 16.01 -11.61
CA GLN A 422 55.09 17.46 -11.52
C GLN A 422 54.44 17.83 -10.18
N ASN A 423 55.03 18.86 -9.60
CA ASN A 423 54.90 19.35 -8.24
C ASN A 423 53.48 19.85 -7.88
N THR A 424 53.15 19.69 -6.60
CA THR A 424 52.20 20.50 -5.80
C THR A 424 52.54 22.01 -5.89
N PRO A 425 51.61 22.98 -5.68
CA PRO A 425 50.87 23.06 -4.41
C PRO A 425 49.43 23.63 -4.42
N ASN A 426 48.71 23.30 -3.33
CA ASN A 426 47.60 24.01 -2.68
C ASN A 426 46.69 24.92 -3.52
N THR A 427 45.39 24.64 -3.54
CA THR A 427 44.36 25.51 -2.94
C THR A 427 42.95 24.92 -3.00
N SER A 428 42.16 25.36 -2.02
CA SER A 428 40.73 25.17 -1.75
C SER A 428 39.80 25.33 -2.97
N ILE A 429 38.59 24.77 -2.83
CA ILE A 429 37.25 25.35 -3.14
C ILE A 429 36.32 24.33 -3.83
N ALA A 430 35.25 24.01 -3.09
CA ALA A 430 33.86 23.79 -3.49
C ALA A 430 33.50 23.37 -4.93
N GLY A 431 32.72 22.28 -5.02
CA GLY A 431 31.37 22.26 -5.60
C GLY A 431 31.18 22.66 -7.07
N ALA A 432 30.81 21.68 -7.90
CA ALA A 432 29.82 21.78 -8.99
C ALA A 432 29.73 20.40 -9.65
N SER A 433 28.59 19.72 -9.53
CA SER A 433 27.47 19.76 -10.48
C SER A 433 27.66 18.83 -11.68
N LEU A 434 26.89 17.74 -11.61
CA LEU A 434 26.22 17.05 -12.71
C LEU A 434 26.08 17.86 -14.01
N ALA A 435 26.45 17.23 -15.12
CA ALA A 435 25.86 17.27 -16.47
C ALA A 435 26.83 16.44 -17.36
N THR A 436 26.50 15.61 -18.35
CA THR A 436 25.31 15.31 -19.14
C THR A 436 25.76 14.09 -19.97
N THR A 437 25.02 12.98 -19.98
CA THR A 437 24.22 12.54 -21.14
C THR A 437 25.00 11.89 -22.31
N ILE A 438 24.86 10.55 -22.36
CA ILE A 438 24.49 9.70 -23.51
C ILE A 438 25.01 10.11 -24.90
N VAL A 439 25.83 9.24 -25.52
CA VAL A 439 25.67 8.85 -26.93
C VAL A 439 26.02 7.37 -27.13
N SER A 440 24.98 6.64 -27.55
CA SER A 440 24.91 5.35 -28.26
C SER A 440 26.09 4.98 -29.16
N LEU A 441 26.42 3.68 -29.24
CA LEU A 441 26.66 3.09 -30.56
C LEU A 441 26.33 1.59 -30.58
N ALA A 442 25.16 1.30 -31.15
CA ALA A 442 24.82 0.02 -31.73
C ALA A 442 25.66 -0.25 -32.99
N GLY A 443 25.93 -1.53 -33.27
CA GLY A 443 26.12 -2.03 -34.63
C GLY A 443 27.49 -2.63 -34.93
N ALA A 444 27.54 -3.97 -34.97
CA ALA A 444 28.15 -4.73 -36.09
C ALA A 444 28.01 -6.24 -35.83
N ILE A 445 26.82 -6.79 -36.10
CA ILE A 445 26.70 -8.17 -36.57
C ILE A 445 27.02 -8.10 -38.06
N MET A 446 28.17 -8.60 -38.49
CA MET A 446 28.39 -8.92 -39.90
C MET A 446 29.24 -10.18 -40.10
N ILE A 447 28.55 -11.13 -40.72
CA ILE A 447 28.92 -12.40 -41.34
C ILE A 447 30.15 -12.31 -42.27
N LYS A 448 31.06 -13.29 -42.15
CA LYS A 448 31.84 -13.96 -43.24
C LYS A 448 32.57 -15.15 -42.59
N ARG A 449 32.16 -16.41 -42.72
CA ARG A 449 32.07 -17.32 -43.88
C ARG A 449 33.39 -17.46 -44.68
N LYS A 450 33.89 -18.70 -44.65
CA LYS A 450 34.69 -19.48 -45.63
C LYS A 450 36.22 -19.61 -45.46
N ARG A 451 36.60 -20.90 -45.38
CA ARG A 451 37.80 -21.60 -45.90
C ARG A 451 39.09 -21.30 -45.13
N ARG A 452 39.86 -22.28 -44.66
CA ARG A 452 40.12 -23.66 -45.12
C ARG A 452 40.35 -24.56 -43.92
#